data_AF-A0A3E1QDN2-F1
#
_entry.id   AF-A0A3E1QDN2-F1
#
_cell.length_a   1.000
_cell.length_b   1.000
_cell.length_c   1.000
_cell.angle_alpha   90.00
_cell.angle_beta   90.00
_cell.angle_gamma   90.00
#
_symmetry.space_group_name_H-M   'P 1'
#
loop_
_entity.id
_entity.type
_entity.pdbx_description
1 polymer ?
#
loop_
_entity_poly.entity_id
_entity_poly.type
_entity_poly.pdbx_seq_one_letter_code
_entity_poly.pdbx_strand_id
1 'polypeptide(L)' 'MFYYIASKKPKLEVSIVENCSEADLERVFLFIDALAETPEMEIVFKVLPSVKKQFTKTLMSYNWNPVYAYNIEENIPK' A
#
# COMPACT_ATOMS: atom_id res chain seq x y z
N MET A 1 -14.45 20.18 -30.96
CA MET A 1 -13.75 18.89 -30.77
C MET A 1 -13.55 18.73 -29.27
N PHE A 2 -14.27 17.81 -28.64
CA PHE A 2 -14.17 17.56 -27.20
C PHE A 2 -13.09 16.51 -26.99
N TYR A 3 -12.03 16.86 -26.28
CA TYR A 3 -11.02 15.90 -25.81
C TYR A 3 -11.29 15.60 -24.35
N TYR A 4 -11.49 14.32 -24.07
CA TYR A 4 -11.61 13.77 -22.73
C TYR A 4 -10.24 13.21 -22.34
N ILE A 5 -9.68 13.69 -21.23
CA ILE A 5 -8.55 13.03 -20.56
C ILE A 5 -9.13 12.44 -19.27
N ALA A 6 -9.69 11.23 -19.33
CA ALA A 6 -9.71 10.44 -18.10
C ALA A 6 -8.41 9.69 -18.00
N SER A 7 -7.56 10.20 -17.13
CA SER A 7 -6.69 9.34 -16.36
C SER A 7 -7.01 9.61 -14.90
N LYS A 8 -8.10 9.01 -14.41
CA LYS A 8 -8.17 8.75 -12.97
C LYS A 8 -7.23 7.57 -12.77
N LYS A 9 -5.97 7.84 -12.46
CA LYS A 9 -5.03 6.79 -12.04
C LYS A 9 -5.72 6.00 -10.92
N PRO A 10 -5.85 4.67 -11.04
CA PRO A 10 -6.48 3.88 -9.99
C PRO A 10 -5.65 4.04 -8.72
N LYS A 11 -6.31 4.38 -7.61
CA LYS A 11 -5.68 4.57 -6.29
C LYS A 11 -6.29 3.57 -5.32
N LEU A 12 -5.44 2.83 -4.60
CA LEU A 12 -5.85 1.95 -3.51
C LEU A 12 -5.27 2.44 -2.19
N GLU A 13 -6.12 2.61 -1.19
CA GLU A 13 -5.69 3.00 0.15
C GLU A 13 -5.81 1.80 1.08
N VAL A 14 -4.70 1.48 1.75
CA VAL A 14 -4.59 0.32 2.63
C VAL A 14 -4.29 0.82 4.04
N SER A 15 -5.27 0.70 4.92
CA SER A 15 -5.12 1.10 6.32
C SER A 15 -4.56 -0.05 7.15
N ILE A 16 -3.36 0.14 7.69
CA ILE A 16 -2.71 -0.80 8.62
C ILE A 16 -2.98 -0.32 10.04
N VAL A 17 -3.78 -1.09 10.75
CA VAL A 17 -4.22 -0.83 12.13
C VAL A 17 -3.34 -1.57 13.14
N GLU A 18 -3.66 -1.42 14.44
CA GLU A 18 -2.88 -2.04 15.51
C GLU A 18 -2.97 -3.58 15.50
N ASN A 19 -2.01 -4.22 16.15
CA ASN A 19 -1.95 -5.68 16.36
C ASN A 19 -1.75 -6.56 15.11
N CYS A 20 -1.27 -6.01 13.99
CA CYS A 20 -0.87 -6.83 12.84
C CYS A 20 0.43 -7.61 13.15
N SER A 21 0.42 -8.92 12.96
CA SER A 21 1.66 -9.72 13.02
C SER A 21 2.51 -9.55 11.76
N GLU A 22 3.78 -9.95 11.77
CA GLU A 22 4.61 -9.97 10.55
C GLU A 22 3.95 -10.79 9.43
N ALA A 23 3.37 -11.96 9.75
CA ALA A 23 2.64 -12.79 8.77
C ALA A 23 1.37 -12.11 8.21
N ASP A 24 0.71 -11.22 8.98
CA ASP A 24 -0.45 -10.48 8.47
C ASP A 24 -0.01 -9.42 7.47
N LEU A 25 1.10 -8.74 7.74
CA LEU A 25 1.69 -7.76 6.83
C LEU A 25 2.14 -8.40 5.51
N GLU A 26 2.76 -9.58 5.55
CA GLU A 26 3.13 -10.33 4.35
C GLU A 26 1.91 -10.73 3.52
N ARG A 27 0.83 -11.19 4.17
CA ARG A 27 -0.43 -11.48 3.48
C ARG A 27 -1.05 -10.23 2.85
N VAL A 28 -0.93 -9.08 3.52
CA VAL A 28 -1.36 -7.80 2.93
C VAL A 28 -0.56 -7.51 1.68
N PHE A 29 0.77 -7.61 1.70
CA PHE A 29 1.60 -7.37 0.51
C PHE A 29 1.22 -8.28 -0.65
N LEU A 30 1.07 -9.59 -0.41
CA LEU A 30 0.60 -10.56 -1.39
C LEU A 30 -0.77 -10.19 -1.97
N PHE A 31 -1.68 -9.73 -1.12
CA PHE A 31 -3.02 -9.34 -1.53
C PHE A 31 -3.00 -8.08 -2.40
N ILE A 32 -2.18 -7.08 -2.06
CA ILE A 32 -2.03 -5.88 -2.88
C ILE A 32 -1.37 -6.23 -4.22
N ASP A 33 -0.36 -7.09 -4.23
CA ASP A 33 0.28 -7.55 -5.47
C ASP A 33 -0.73 -8.25 -6.40
N ALA A 34 -1.66 -9.02 -5.84
CA ALA A 34 -2.72 -9.66 -6.61
C ALA A 34 -3.81 -8.69 -7.10
N LEU A 35 -4.06 -7.60 -6.35
CA LEU A 35 -5.04 -6.57 -6.71
C LEU A 35 -4.51 -5.52 -7.68
N ALA A 36 -3.19 -5.35 -7.75
CA ALA A 36 -2.58 -4.36 -8.60
C ALA A 36 -2.63 -4.81 -10.07
N GLU A 37 -3.62 -4.32 -10.79
CA GLU A 37 -3.84 -4.69 -12.19
C GLU A 37 -2.90 -3.97 -13.16
N THR A 38 -2.38 -2.78 -12.79
CA THR A 38 -1.53 -1.97 -13.66
C THR A 38 -0.38 -1.28 -12.92
N PRO A 39 0.76 -1.04 -13.59
CA PRO A 39 1.87 -0.24 -13.03
C PRO A 39 1.51 1.21 -12.72
N GLU A 40 0.46 1.73 -13.35
CA GLU A 40 -0.01 3.11 -13.19
C GLU A 40 -0.85 3.31 -11.92
N MET A 41 -1.19 2.20 -11.25
CA MET A 41 -1.92 2.20 -9.99
C MET A 41 -1.04 2.76 -8.86
N GLU A 42 -1.62 3.63 -8.04
CA GLU A 42 -0.97 4.18 -6.86
C GLU A 42 -1.52 3.49 -5.61
N ILE A 43 -0.65 2.88 -4.82
CA ILE A 43 -1.02 2.28 -3.53
C ILE A 43 -0.56 3.17 -2.39
N VAL A 44 -1.46 3.53 -1.48
CA VAL A 44 -1.13 4.32 -0.29
C VAL A 44 -1.35 3.49 0.96
N PHE A 45 -0.27 3.12 1.64
CA PHE A 45 -0.32 2.46 2.94
C PHE A 45 -0.45 3.51 4.04
N LYS A 46 -1.62 3.56 4.67
CA LYS A 46 -1.86 4.39 5.85
C LYS A 46 -1.54 3.57 7.08
N VAL A 47 -0.36 3.78 7.66
CA VAL A 47 0.15 2.95 8.76
C VAL A 47 0.11 3.71 10.07
N LEU A 48 -0.50 3.12 11.10
CA LEU A 48 -0.50 3.72 12.44
C LEU A 48 0.94 3.86 12.98
N PRO A 49 1.25 4.92 13.75
CA PRO A 49 2.58 5.16 14.29
C PRO A 49 3.10 3.97 15.12
N SER A 50 2.20 3.31 15.86
CA SER A 50 2.50 2.15 16.70
C SER A 50 3.02 0.94 15.91
N VAL A 51 2.60 0.78 14.65
CA VAL A 51 2.94 -0.38 13.80
C VAL A 51 3.96 -0.01 12.71
N LYS A 52 4.19 1.28 12.45
CA LYS A 52 5.10 1.79 11.41
C LYS A 52 6.48 1.14 11.41
N LYS A 53 7.09 0.97 12.58
CA LYS A 53 8.42 0.35 12.72
C LYS A 53 8.42 -1.11 12.26
N GLN A 54 7.42 -1.88 12.68
CA GLN A 54 7.27 -3.28 12.26
C GLN A 54 6.96 -3.38 10.78
N PHE A 55 6.05 -2.53 10.28
CA PHE A 55 5.71 -2.44 8.86
C PHE A 55 6.95 -2.23 7.99
N THR A 56 7.75 -1.20 8.27
CA THR A 56 8.96 -0.91 7.49
C THR A 56 9.99 -2.03 7.58
N LYS A 57 10.13 -2.67 8.74
CA LYS A 57 11.02 -3.83 8.91
C LYS A 57 10.58 -4.99 8.02
N THR A 58 9.29 -5.37 8.05
CA THR A 58 8.75 -6.46 7.22
C THR A 58 8.88 -6.13 5.74
N LEU A 59 8.61 -4.87 5.35
CA LEU A 59 8.76 -4.40 3.97
C LEU A 59 10.18 -4.62 3.43
N MET A 60 11.19 -4.26 4.24
CA MET A 60 12.61 -4.41 3.89
C MET A 60 13.04 -5.88 3.84
N SER A 61 12.53 -6.73 4.73
CA SER A 61 12.86 -8.16 4.74
C SER A 61 12.17 -8.96 3.64
N TYR A 62 10.99 -8.50 3.20
CA TYR A 62 10.18 -9.19 2.19
C TYR A 62 10.77 -9.08 0.77
N ASN A 63 11.86 -8.33 0.58
CA ASN A 63 12.50 -8.07 -0.73
C ASN A 63 11.46 -7.67 -1.79
N TRP A 64 10.54 -6.80 -1.38
CA TRP A 64 9.36 -6.47 -2.15
C TRP A 64 9.69 -5.59 -3.34
N ASN A 65 9.32 -6.05 -4.55
CA ASN A 65 9.49 -5.31 -5.79
C ASN A 65 8.14 -5.21 -6.53
N PRO A 66 7.23 -4.35 -6.06
CA PRO A 66 5.92 -4.22 -6.67
C PRO A 66 6.04 -3.60 -8.07
N VAL A 67 5.14 -4.01 -8.98
CA VAL A 67 5.06 -3.45 -10.34
C VAL A 67 4.43 -2.06 -10.40
N TYR A 68 3.93 -1.57 -9.27
CA TYR A 68 3.18 -0.32 -9.11
C TYR A 68 3.90 0.65 -8.16
N ALA A 69 3.52 1.92 -8.24
CA ALA A 69 3.99 2.93 -7.31
C ALA A 69 3.29 2.79 -5.96
N TYR A 70 4.04 2.94 -4.86
CA TYR A 70 3.45 2.98 -3.52
C TYR A 70 4.00 4.12 -2.67
N ASN A 71 3.17 4.60 -1.76
CA ASN A 71 3.49 5.60 -0.75
C ASN A 71 3.10 5.09 0.64
N ILE A 72 3.85 5.48 1.67
CA ILE A 72 3.55 5.17 3.07
C ILE A 72 3.22 6.48 3.77
N GLU A 73 1.99 6.60 4.26
CA GLU A 73 1.49 7.73 5.02
C GLU A 73 1.25 7.32 6.46
N GLU A 74 1.44 8.27 7.38
CA GLU A 74 1.10 8.05 8.78
C GLU A 74 -0.41 8.14 8.96
N ASN A 75 -1.02 7.05 9.45
CA ASN A 75 -2.44 7.03 9.74
C ASN A 75 -2.69 7.78 11.06
N ILE A 76 -3.42 8.89 11.00
CA ILE A 76 -3.84 9.63 12.19
C ILE A 76 -5.29 9.18 12.48
N PRO A 77 -5.53 8.37 13.53
CA PRO A 77 -6.90 8.01 13.89
C PRO A 77 -7.66 9.29 14.26
N LYS A 78 -8.86 9.45 13.69
CA LYS A 78 -9.81 10.50 14.05
C LYS A 78 -10.49 10.19 15.38
#